data_AF-A0A815UC03-F1
#
_entry.id   AF-A0A815UC03-F1
#
_cell.length_a   1.000
_cell.length_b   1.000
_cell.length_c   1.000
_cell.angle_alpha   90.00
_cell.angle_beta   90.00
_cell.angle_gamma   90.00
#
_symmetry.space_group_name_H-M   'P 1'
#
loop_
_entity.id
_entity.type
_entity.pdbx_description
1 polymer ?
#
loop_
_entity_poly.entity_id
_entity_poly.type
_entity_poly.pdbx_seq_one_letter_code
_entity_poly.pdbx_strand_id
1 'polypeptide(L)'
;MAVKETTISETKREELFKNVIDAVNTLRKINITFKDILLSPIDIDGYERDIKAKIEKMMNQLQTKASKDELSVRDADDFRKYYYHLLSFEKIIRLPGIDIQQVLDESQEKMIAKVDNLNKEITSSISNAVAVSAALMKIKFYAKNLSMFEKHINEEIDNALKRYKLSQGAAGITRLSMELEKTDIGARLISEHSNLSGEDWRKR
;
A
#
# COMPACT_ATOMS: atom_id res chain seq x y z
N MET A 1 13.02 -20.98 -38.99
CA MET A 1 11.70 -20.66 -39.59
C MET A 1 10.72 -20.09 -38.55
N ALA A 2 11.14 -19.17 -37.66
CA ALA A 2 10.30 -18.69 -36.53
C ALA A 2 9.92 -17.19 -36.60
N VAL A 3 10.36 -16.46 -37.63
CA VAL A 3 10.16 -14.99 -37.73
C VAL A 3 8.82 -14.62 -38.40
N LYS A 4 8.19 -15.53 -39.15
CA LYS A 4 6.95 -15.23 -39.88
C LYS A 4 5.69 -15.24 -39.01
N GLU A 5 5.64 -16.04 -37.93
CA GLU A 5 4.46 -16.11 -37.05
C GLU A 5 4.33 -14.87 -36.15
N THR A 6 5.44 -14.25 -35.77
CA THR A 6 5.44 -13.04 -34.92
C THR A 6 4.97 -11.80 -35.68
N THR A 7 5.37 -11.63 -36.94
CA THR A 7 4.97 -10.46 -37.75
C THR A 7 3.48 -10.52 -38.16
N ILE A 8 2.97 -11.70 -38.51
CA ILE A 8 1.54 -11.90 -38.84
C ILE A 8 0.64 -11.64 -37.61
N SER A 9 1.15 -11.93 -36.41
CA SER A 9 0.51 -11.65 -35.12
C SER A 9 0.50 -10.16 -34.74
N GLU A 10 1.50 -9.40 -35.17
CA GLU A 10 1.57 -7.94 -34.97
C GLU A 10 0.63 -7.19 -35.91
N THR A 11 0.61 -7.53 -37.21
CA THR A 11 -0.29 -6.89 -38.17
C THR A 11 -1.76 -7.09 -37.81
N LYS A 12 -2.13 -8.30 -37.33
CA LYS A 12 -3.50 -8.56 -36.84
C LYS A 12 -3.85 -7.78 -35.57
N ARG A 13 -2.87 -7.51 -34.71
CA ARG A 13 -3.06 -6.68 -33.51
C ARG A 13 -3.24 -5.21 -33.88
N GLU A 14 -2.43 -4.70 -34.80
CA GLU A 14 -2.58 -3.34 -35.34
C GLU A 14 -3.95 -3.15 -36.00
N GLU A 15 -4.40 -4.13 -36.78
CA GLU A 15 -5.71 -4.13 -37.42
C GLU A 15 -6.85 -4.17 -36.38
N LEU A 16 -6.72 -5.00 -35.33
CA LEU A 16 -7.66 -5.01 -34.21
C LEU A 16 -7.72 -3.65 -33.49
N PHE A 17 -6.58 -3.04 -33.18
CA PHE A 17 -6.54 -1.74 -32.52
C PHE A 17 -7.09 -0.62 -33.40
N LYS A 18 -6.81 -0.66 -34.71
CA LYS A 18 -7.39 0.27 -35.66
C LYS A 18 -8.92 0.14 -35.70
N ASN A 19 -9.43 -1.09 -35.75
CA ASN A 19 -10.87 -1.35 -35.70
C ASN A 19 -11.51 -0.88 -34.39
N VAL A 20 -10.83 -1.03 -33.26
CA VAL A 20 -11.30 -0.52 -31.96
C VAL A 20 -11.32 1.01 -31.95
N ILE A 21 -10.27 1.66 -32.46
CA ILE A 21 -10.20 3.13 -32.56
C ILE A 21 -11.31 3.65 -33.48
N ASP A 22 -11.55 2.98 -34.62
CA ASP A 22 -12.60 3.35 -35.57
C ASP A 22 -14.01 3.15 -34.97
N ALA A 23 -14.21 2.09 -34.19
CA ALA A 23 -15.45 1.87 -33.45
C ALA A 23 -15.68 2.95 -32.38
N VAL A 24 -14.66 3.33 -31.62
CA VAL A 24 -14.72 4.42 -30.62
C VAL A 24 -15.01 5.77 -31.30
N ASN A 25 -14.37 6.04 -32.44
CA ASN A 25 -14.61 7.26 -33.20
C ASN A 25 -16.01 7.30 -33.80
N THR A 26 -16.53 6.15 -34.23
CA THR A 26 -17.92 6.00 -34.68
C THR A 26 -18.90 6.26 -33.54
N LEU A 27 -18.67 5.70 -32.35
CA LEU A 27 -19.47 5.95 -31.16
C LEU A 27 -19.44 7.43 -30.74
N ARG A 28 -18.28 8.10 -30.84
CA ARG A 28 -18.16 9.55 -30.59
C ARG A 28 -18.97 10.36 -31.60
N LYS A 29 -18.91 10.03 -32.89
CA LYS A 29 -19.73 10.67 -33.93
C LYS A 29 -21.22 10.46 -33.66
N ILE A 30 -21.63 9.23 -33.34
CA ILE A 30 -23.00 8.90 -32.94
C ILE A 30 -23.42 9.75 -31.73
N ASN A 31 -22.59 9.86 -30.69
CA ASN A 31 -22.89 10.68 -29.51
C ASN A 31 -23.02 12.18 -29.84
N ILE A 32 -22.22 12.70 -30.78
CA ILE A 32 -22.34 14.07 -31.29
C ILE A 32 -23.65 14.23 -32.07
N THR A 33 -24.04 13.25 -32.89
CA THR A 33 -25.31 13.27 -33.65
C THR A 33 -26.54 13.11 -32.74
N PHE A 34 -26.44 12.34 -31.65
CA PHE A 34 -27.51 12.17 -30.68
C PHE A 34 -27.66 13.34 -29.71
N LYS A 35 -26.68 14.26 -29.67
CA LYS A 35 -26.76 15.50 -28.89
C LYS A 35 -27.93 16.39 -29.32
N ASP A 36 -28.39 16.26 -30.58
CA ASP A 36 -29.53 16.98 -31.16
C ASP A 36 -30.86 16.19 -31.10
N ILE A 37 -30.83 14.89 -30.74
CA ILE A 37 -32.02 14.00 -30.69
C ILE A 37 -32.46 13.71 -29.24
N LEU A 38 -31.52 13.75 -28.28
CA LEU A 38 -31.83 13.55 -26.87
C LEU A 38 -32.48 14.81 -26.29
N LEU A 39 -33.71 14.67 -25.77
CA LEU A 39 -34.44 15.73 -25.02
C LEU A 39 -33.65 16.31 -23.84
N SER A 40 -32.60 15.63 -23.39
CA SER A 40 -31.55 16.16 -22.54
C SER A 40 -30.23 15.47 -22.87
N PRO A 41 -29.18 16.20 -23.31
CA PRO A 41 -27.87 15.62 -23.51
C PRO A 41 -27.31 15.05 -22.19
N ILE A 42 -26.52 13.99 -22.28
CA ILE A 42 -25.77 13.48 -21.12
C ILE A 42 -24.75 14.56 -20.72
N ASP A 43 -24.88 15.09 -19.51
CA ASP A 43 -23.97 16.10 -18.93
C ASP A 43 -22.65 15.46 -18.48
N ILE A 44 -21.85 15.05 -19.47
CA ILE A 44 -20.54 14.43 -19.25
C ILE A 44 -19.63 15.36 -18.42
N ASP A 45 -19.70 16.67 -18.66
CA ASP A 45 -18.89 17.66 -17.96
C ASP A 45 -19.28 17.78 -16.47
N GLY A 46 -20.58 17.73 -16.18
CA GLY A 46 -21.11 17.63 -14.81
C GLY A 46 -20.67 16.35 -14.11
N TYR A 47 -20.77 15.19 -14.78
CA TYR A 47 -20.30 13.92 -14.23
C TYR A 47 -18.79 13.89 -14.01
N GLU A 48 -17.99 14.44 -14.93
CA GLU A 48 -16.54 14.55 -14.76
C GLU A 48 -16.21 15.41 -13.54
N ARG A 49 -16.86 16.57 -13.39
CA ARG A 49 -16.68 17.46 -12.23
C ARG A 49 -17.00 16.76 -10.91
N ASP A 50 -18.10 16.00 -10.86
CA ASP A 50 -18.51 15.26 -9.68
C ASP A 50 -17.54 14.12 -9.32
N ILE A 51 -17.03 13.42 -10.33
CA ILE A 51 -16.01 12.37 -10.14
C ILE A 51 -14.72 13.01 -9.61
N LYS A 52 -14.26 14.11 -10.21
CA LYS A 52 -13.07 14.86 -9.77
C LYS A 52 -13.19 15.30 -8.32
N ALA A 53 -14.31 15.92 -7.94
CA ALA A 53 -14.56 16.36 -6.56
C ALA A 53 -14.57 15.18 -5.56
N LYS A 54 -15.10 14.01 -5.96
CA LYS A 54 -15.07 12.81 -5.12
C LYS A 54 -13.64 12.27 -4.96
N ILE A 55 -12.84 12.27 -6.02
CA ILE A 55 -11.44 11.84 -5.98
C ILE A 55 -10.63 12.78 -5.09
N GLU A 56 -10.78 14.10 -5.25
CA GLU A 56 -10.13 15.10 -4.39
C GLU A 56 -10.49 14.90 -2.92
N LYS A 57 -11.77 14.62 -2.62
CA LYS A 57 -12.17 14.29 -1.25
C LYS A 57 -11.45 13.03 -0.75
N MET A 58 -11.32 11.99 -1.56
CA MET A 58 -10.58 10.78 -1.17
C MET A 58 -9.08 11.05 -0.97
N MET A 59 -8.45 11.85 -1.83
CA MET A 59 -7.05 12.28 -1.70
C MET A 59 -6.83 13.01 -0.37
N ASN A 60 -7.69 13.99 -0.06
CA ASN A 60 -7.62 14.74 1.19
C ASN A 60 -7.82 13.83 2.42
N GLN A 61 -8.74 12.87 2.35
CA GLN A 61 -8.96 11.90 3.43
C GLN A 61 -7.72 11.00 3.60
N LEU A 62 -7.14 10.50 2.52
CA LEU A 62 -5.92 9.69 2.58
C LEU A 62 -4.78 10.46 3.23
N GLN A 63 -4.50 11.69 2.79
CA GLN A 63 -3.45 12.54 3.36
C GLN A 63 -3.70 12.87 4.84
N THR A 64 -4.97 13.09 5.22
CA THR A 64 -5.36 13.33 6.61
C THR A 64 -5.04 12.12 7.48
N LYS A 65 -5.38 10.91 7.02
CA LYS A 65 -5.04 9.67 7.73
C LYS A 65 -3.53 9.47 7.80
N ALA A 66 -2.83 9.70 6.68
CA ALA A 66 -1.38 9.54 6.60
C ALA A 66 -0.61 10.46 7.57
N SER A 67 -1.17 11.64 7.85
CA SER A 67 -0.52 12.65 8.68
C SER A 67 -0.78 12.49 10.18
N LYS A 68 -1.63 11.55 10.60
CA LYS A 68 -1.85 11.27 12.03
C LYS A 68 -0.60 10.63 12.63
N ASP A 69 -0.19 11.03 13.84
CA ASP A 69 0.99 10.47 14.52
C ASP A 69 0.86 8.96 14.75
N GLU A 70 -0.25 8.54 15.38
CA GLU A 70 -0.61 7.14 15.57
C GLU A 70 -1.90 6.80 14.81
N LEU A 71 -1.98 5.57 14.29
CA LEU A 71 -3.16 5.07 13.60
C LEU A 71 -3.94 4.11 14.50
N SER A 72 -5.24 4.34 14.64
CA SER A 72 -6.16 3.31 15.12
C SER A 72 -6.42 2.27 14.03
N VAL A 73 -7.01 1.12 14.38
CA VAL A 73 -7.45 0.11 13.40
C VAL A 73 -8.37 0.73 12.35
N ARG A 74 -9.32 1.56 12.80
CA ARG A 74 -10.25 2.28 11.93
C ARG A 74 -9.54 3.24 10.98
N ASP A 75 -8.50 3.93 11.46
CA ASP A 75 -7.72 4.83 10.60
C ASP A 75 -6.92 4.08 9.54
N ALA A 76 -6.36 2.91 9.90
CA ALA A 76 -5.68 2.05 8.93
C ALA A 76 -6.65 1.45 7.90
N ASP A 77 -7.86 1.07 8.31
CA ASP A 77 -8.91 0.63 7.40
C ASP A 77 -9.33 1.74 6.42
N ASP A 78 -9.57 2.94 6.93
CA ASP A 78 -9.89 4.11 6.11
C ASP A 78 -8.74 4.43 5.14
N PHE A 79 -7.49 4.46 5.63
CA PHE A 79 -6.30 4.68 4.79
C PHE A 79 -6.24 3.66 3.67
N ARG A 80 -6.36 2.36 4.00
CA ARG A 80 -6.31 1.26 3.05
C ARG A 80 -7.39 1.36 2.00
N LYS A 81 -8.61 1.68 2.42
CA LYS A 81 -9.76 1.90 1.53
C LYS A 81 -9.47 3.01 0.52
N TYR A 82 -9.07 4.20 0.99
CA TYR A 82 -8.82 5.33 0.10
C TYR A 82 -7.61 5.08 -0.82
N TYR A 83 -6.53 4.50 -0.28
CA TYR A 83 -5.33 4.17 -1.06
C TYR A 83 -5.66 3.24 -2.23
N TYR A 84 -6.38 2.13 -1.99
CA TYR A 84 -6.73 1.21 -3.06
C TYR A 84 -7.74 1.77 -4.06
N HIS A 85 -8.69 2.59 -3.63
CA HIS A 85 -9.61 3.27 -4.55
C HIS A 85 -8.85 4.23 -5.47
N LEU A 86 -7.98 5.07 -4.91
CA LEU A 86 -7.16 6.01 -5.67
C LEU A 86 -6.20 5.29 -6.63
N LEU A 87 -5.55 4.21 -6.18
CA LEU A 87 -4.71 3.38 -7.04
C LEU A 87 -5.51 2.76 -8.21
N SER A 88 -6.77 2.40 -7.98
CA SER A 88 -7.65 1.88 -9.04
C SER A 88 -8.05 2.98 -10.03
N PHE A 89 -8.36 4.19 -9.54
CA PHE A 89 -8.66 5.35 -10.39
C PHE A 89 -7.46 5.72 -11.28
N GLU A 90 -6.26 5.74 -10.71
CA GLU A 90 -5.03 6.05 -11.43
C GLU A 90 -4.72 5.03 -12.54
N LYS A 91 -4.98 3.74 -12.27
CA LYS A 91 -4.74 2.68 -13.26
C LYS A 91 -5.78 2.63 -14.39
N ILE A 92 -7.04 2.92 -14.10
CA ILE A 92 -8.16 2.61 -15.01
C ILE A 92 -8.68 3.87 -15.73
N ILE A 93 -8.85 4.98 -15.02
CA ILE A 93 -9.64 6.12 -15.52
C ILE A 93 -8.76 7.28 -15.99
N ARG A 94 -7.57 7.48 -15.38
CA ARG A 94 -6.60 8.56 -15.70
C ARG A 94 -7.28 9.89 -16.06
N LEU A 95 -7.67 10.65 -15.04
CA LEU A 95 -8.34 11.94 -15.23
C LEU A 95 -7.33 13.09 -15.41
N PRO A 96 -7.44 13.89 -16.47
CA PRO A 96 -6.56 15.04 -16.66
C PRO A 96 -6.79 16.10 -15.57
N GLY A 97 -5.68 16.64 -15.06
CA GLY A 97 -5.67 17.70 -14.05
C GLY A 97 -5.75 17.21 -12.60
N ILE A 98 -5.71 15.90 -12.34
CA ILE A 98 -5.58 15.33 -11.00
C ILE A 98 -4.32 14.47 -10.95
N ASP A 99 -3.41 14.80 -10.03
CA ASP A 99 -2.22 14.00 -9.76
C ASP A 99 -2.47 13.04 -8.59
N ILE A 100 -3.11 11.90 -8.88
CA ILE A 100 -3.38 10.87 -7.87
C ILE A 100 -2.07 10.19 -7.45
N GLN A 101 -1.13 10.02 -8.37
CA GLN A 101 0.12 9.31 -8.13
C GLN A 101 0.97 10.04 -7.09
N GLN A 102 1.12 11.36 -7.20
CA GLN A 102 1.82 12.17 -6.21
C GLN A 102 1.23 11.96 -4.80
N VAL A 103 -0.09 12.00 -4.67
CA VAL A 103 -0.76 11.83 -3.35
C VAL A 103 -0.55 10.43 -2.78
N LEU A 104 -0.56 9.40 -3.62
CA LEU A 104 -0.26 8.03 -3.20
C LEU A 104 1.17 7.89 -2.70
N ASP A 105 2.13 8.47 -3.43
CA ASP A 105 3.55 8.41 -3.10
C ASP A 105 3.85 9.16 -1.79
N GLU A 106 3.37 10.40 -1.65
CA GLU A 106 3.51 11.18 -0.41
C GLU A 106 2.90 10.47 0.81
N SER A 107 1.74 9.83 0.62
CA SER A 107 1.06 9.10 1.69
C SER A 107 1.82 7.84 2.08
N GLN A 108 2.42 7.14 1.10
CA GLN A 108 3.27 5.99 1.32
C GLN A 108 4.56 6.40 2.05
N GLU A 109 5.24 7.46 1.61
CA GLU A 109 6.45 7.98 2.26
C GLU A 109 6.19 8.31 3.74
N LYS A 110 5.05 8.94 4.05
CA LYS A 110 4.66 9.21 5.44
C LYS A 110 4.48 7.94 6.27
N MET A 111 3.92 6.87 5.70
CA MET A 111 3.77 5.60 6.40
C MET A 111 5.11 4.90 6.62
N ILE A 112 5.99 4.92 5.62
CA ILE A 112 7.34 4.36 5.74
C ILE A 112 8.13 5.14 6.79
N ALA A 113 8.07 6.48 6.78
CA ALA A 113 8.75 7.31 7.76
C ALA A 113 8.33 7.01 9.22
N LYS A 114 7.08 6.59 9.46
CA LYS A 114 6.63 6.13 10.79
C LYS A 114 7.31 4.85 11.23
N VAL A 115 7.45 3.89 10.32
CA VAL A 115 8.17 2.64 10.57
C VAL A 115 9.66 2.93 10.81
N ASP A 116 10.26 3.81 10.02
CA ASP A 116 11.65 4.24 10.19
C ASP A 116 11.90 4.93 11.53
N ASN A 117 10.96 5.76 11.99
CA ASN A 117 11.06 6.42 13.29
C ASN A 117 11.00 5.39 14.43
N LEU A 118 10.10 4.40 14.36
CA LEU A 118 10.06 3.30 15.33
C LEU A 118 11.35 2.46 15.29
N ASN A 119 11.96 2.27 14.11
CA ASN A 119 13.27 1.62 13.99
C ASN A 119 14.41 2.40 14.65
N LYS A 120 14.37 3.74 14.54
CA LYS A 120 15.31 4.61 15.27
C LYS A 120 15.09 4.50 16.78
N GLU A 121 13.84 4.44 17.24
CA GLU A 121 13.51 4.19 18.65
C GLU A 121 14.09 2.86 19.15
N ILE A 122 13.92 1.78 18.39
CA ILE A 122 14.52 0.46 18.70
C ILE A 122 16.04 0.58 18.84
N THR A 123 16.69 1.28 17.90
CA THR A 123 18.14 1.45 17.91
C THR A 123 18.60 2.26 19.13
N SER A 124 17.88 3.32 19.48
CA SER A 124 18.19 4.16 20.65
C SER A 124 17.97 3.43 21.97
N SER A 125 17.03 2.48 22.00
CA SER A 125 16.63 1.73 23.19
C SER A 125 17.11 0.28 23.17
N ILE A 126 18.17 -0.03 22.41
CA ILE A 126 18.59 -1.41 22.10
C ILE A 126 18.94 -2.26 23.33
N SER A 127 19.26 -1.64 24.47
CA SER A 127 19.52 -2.32 25.74
C SER A 127 18.25 -2.59 26.58
N ASN A 128 17.11 -2.03 26.20
CA ASN A 128 15.84 -2.14 26.92
C ASN A 128 14.84 -3.01 26.12
N ALA A 129 14.75 -4.29 26.49
CA ALA A 129 13.87 -5.26 25.84
C ALA A 129 12.38 -4.86 25.86
N VAL A 130 11.91 -4.17 26.91
CA VAL A 130 10.52 -3.71 27.03
C VAL A 130 10.22 -2.59 26.03
N ALA A 131 11.13 -1.63 25.89
CA ALA A 131 10.97 -0.56 24.91
C ALA A 131 11.05 -1.08 23.47
N VAL A 132 11.98 -2.01 23.21
CA VAL A 132 12.12 -2.65 21.90
C VAL A 132 10.89 -3.49 21.54
N SER A 133 10.34 -4.27 22.49
CA SER A 133 9.14 -5.08 22.24
C SER A 133 7.93 -4.18 21.93
N ALA A 134 7.75 -3.08 22.66
CA ALA A 134 6.69 -2.10 22.40
C ALA A 134 6.78 -1.51 20.99
N ALA A 135 7.97 -1.07 20.57
CA ALA A 135 8.19 -0.54 19.22
C ALA A 135 7.95 -1.60 18.14
N LEU A 136 8.47 -2.83 18.31
CA LEU A 136 8.23 -3.94 17.38
C LEU A 136 6.74 -4.27 17.24
N MET A 137 5.97 -4.26 18.34
CA MET A 137 4.52 -4.47 18.29
C MET A 137 3.81 -3.36 17.50
N LYS A 138 4.24 -2.10 17.63
CA LYS A 138 3.72 -0.99 16.81
C LYS A 138 4.06 -1.16 15.33
N ILE A 139 5.30 -1.54 15.00
CA ILE A 139 5.68 -1.84 13.61
C ILE A 139 4.81 -2.99 13.06
N LYS A 140 4.60 -4.06 13.84
CA LYS A 140 3.76 -5.19 13.43
C LYS A 140 2.30 -4.80 13.22
N PHE A 141 1.78 -3.90 14.04
CA PHE A 141 0.45 -3.33 13.84
C PHE A 141 0.32 -2.70 12.44
N TYR A 142 1.32 -1.95 11.99
CA TYR A 142 1.30 -1.40 10.63
C TYR A 142 1.36 -2.49 9.56
N ALA A 143 2.24 -3.49 9.68
CA ALA A 143 2.31 -4.59 8.72
C ALA A 143 0.96 -5.32 8.57
N LYS A 144 0.27 -5.57 9.69
CA LYS A 144 -1.01 -6.28 9.71
C LYS A 144 -2.16 -5.46 9.09
N ASN A 145 -2.21 -4.17 9.37
CA ASN A 145 -3.36 -3.34 8.97
C ASN A 145 -3.13 -2.60 7.64
N LEU A 146 -1.87 -2.44 7.22
CA LEU A 146 -1.46 -1.84 5.95
C LEU A 146 -0.80 -2.90 5.07
N SER A 147 -1.58 -3.90 4.66
CA SER A 147 -1.09 -5.07 3.93
C SER A 147 -0.36 -4.75 2.62
N MET A 148 -0.63 -3.58 2.00
CA MET A 148 0.10 -3.11 0.83
C MET A 148 1.60 -2.87 1.09
N PHE A 149 1.97 -2.63 2.35
CA PHE A 149 3.35 -2.38 2.77
C PHE A 149 3.95 -3.54 3.58
N GLU A 150 3.18 -4.61 3.81
CA GLU A 150 3.54 -5.71 4.72
C GLU A 150 4.93 -6.28 4.44
N LYS A 151 5.26 -6.53 3.17
CA LYS A 151 6.58 -7.07 2.78
C LYS A 151 7.71 -6.16 3.26
N HIS A 152 7.63 -4.86 2.95
CA HIS A 152 8.66 -3.89 3.32
C HIS A 152 8.76 -3.73 4.83
N ILE A 153 7.62 -3.67 5.53
CA ILE A 153 7.60 -3.54 6.98
C ILE A 153 8.19 -4.79 7.66
N ASN A 154 7.89 -5.99 7.17
CA ASN A 154 8.45 -7.23 7.70
C ASN A 154 9.96 -7.31 7.48
N GLU A 155 10.47 -6.83 6.34
CA GLU A 155 11.91 -6.71 6.09
C GLU A 155 12.59 -5.78 7.12
N GLU A 156 11.94 -4.66 7.46
CA GLU A 156 12.42 -3.74 8.49
C GLU A 156 12.41 -4.35 9.89
N ILE A 157 11.39 -5.13 10.24
CA ILE A 157 11.35 -5.90 11.49
C ILE A 157 12.55 -6.88 11.54
N ASP A 158 12.79 -7.63 10.47
CA ASP A 158 13.91 -8.57 10.39
C ASP A 158 15.26 -7.85 10.54
N ASN A 159 15.42 -6.68 9.92
CA ASN A 159 16.62 -5.87 10.05
C ASN A 159 16.82 -5.38 11.49
N ALA A 160 15.75 -4.91 12.15
CA ALA A 160 15.80 -4.51 13.55
C ALA A 160 16.19 -5.67 14.47
N LEU A 161 15.61 -6.86 14.26
CA LEU A 161 15.92 -8.06 15.03
C LEU A 161 17.35 -8.55 14.83
N LYS A 162 17.87 -8.50 13.60
CA LYS A 162 19.29 -8.79 13.31
C LYS A 162 20.22 -7.85 14.08
N ARG A 163 19.95 -6.54 14.04
CA ARG A 163 20.72 -5.53 14.79
C ARG A 163 20.66 -5.79 16.29
N TYR A 164 19.48 -6.07 16.82
CA TYR A 164 19.28 -6.39 18.23
C TYR A 164 20.07 -7.65 18.65
N LYS A 165 20.00 -8.73 17.86
CA LYS A 165 20.76 -9.98 18.10
C LYS A 165 22.27 -9.74 18.07
N LEU A 166 22.77 -8.94 17.14
CA LEU A 166 24.19 -8.60 17.07
C LEU A 166 24.67 -7.81 18.31
N SER A 167 23.81 -6.95 18.86
CA SER A 167 24.13 -6.12 20.02
C SER A 167 23.99 -6.86 21.35
N GLN A 168 22.90 -7.61 21.54
CA GLN A 168 22.52 -8.20 22.84
C GLN A 168 22.74 -9.72 22.91
N GLY A 169 23.13 -10.35 21.80
CA GLY A 169 23.35 -11.79 21.72
C GLY A 169 22.08 -12.62 21.91
N ALA A 170 22.26 -13.93 22.14
CA ALA A 170 21.16 -14.88 22.34
C ALA A 170 20.32 -14.55 23.59
N ALA A 171 20.98 -14.21 24.71
CA ALA A 171 20.29 -13.88 25.96
C ALA A 171 19.38 -12.65 25.83
N GLY A 172 19.79 -11.66 25.03
CA GLY A 172 18.94 -10.52 24.68
C GLY A 172 17.70 -10.95 23.91
N ILE A 173 17.87 -11.77 22.87
CA ILE A 173 16.75 -12.31 22.08
C ILE A 173 15.78 -13.09 22.95
N THR A 174 16.26 -13.93 23.88
CA THR A 174 15.40 -14.65 24.82
C THR A 174 14.55 -13.69 25.65
N ARG A 175 15.15 -12.63 26.21
CA ARG A 175 14.41 -11.61 26.97
C ARG A 175 13.39 -10.89 26.11
N LEU A 176 13.74 -10.55 24.88
CA LEU A 176 12.82 -9.89 23.94
C LEU A 176 11.63 -10.80 23.60
N SER A 177 11.87 -12.08 23.31
CA SER A 177 10.80 -13.05 23.05
C SER A 177 9.86 -13.20 24.24
N MET A 178 10.38 -13.24 25.47
CA MET A 178 9.55 -13.28 26.69
C MET A 178 8.66 -12.04 26.85
N GLU A 179 9.14 -10.86 26.46
CA GLU A 179 8.33 -9.64 26.47
C GLU A 179 7.24 -9.65 25.39
N LEU A 180 7.54 -10.20 24.20
CA LEU A 180 6.60 -10.29 23.09
C LEU A 180 5.50 -11.33 23.33
N GLU A 181 5.82 -12.47 23.91
CA GLU A 181 4.88 -13.59 24.15
C GLU A 181 3.67 -13.18 25.01
N LYS A 182 3.78 -12.10 25.79
CA LYS A 182 2.71 -11.56 26.63
C LYS A 182 1.49 -11.05 25.83
N THR A 183 1.59 -10.92 24.51
CA THR A 183 0.53 -10.38 23.66
C THR A 183 0.32 -11.20 22.39
N ASP A 184 -0.90 -11.21 21.85
CA ASP A 184 -1.20 -11.89 20.59
C ASP A 184 -0.38 -11.36 19.40
N ILE A 185 -0.10 -10.04 19.39
CA ILE A 185 0.71 -9.42 18.34
C ILE A 185 2.17 -9.86 18.46
N GLY A 186 2.71 -9.94 19.68
CA GLY A 186 4.07 -10.40 19.91
C GLY A 186 4.25 -11.91 19.68
N ALA A 187 3.26 -12.74 20.03
CA ALA A 187 3.27 -14.16 19.68
C ALA A 187 3.34 -14.37 18.15
N ARG A 188 2.62 -13.56 17.37
CA ARG A 188 2.72 -13.56 15.90
C ARG A 188 4.12 -13.16 15.41
N LEU A 189 4.70 -12.10 15.98
CA LEU A 189 6.09 -11.70 15.68
C LEU A 189 7.06 -12.87 15.88
N ILE A 190 6.93 -13.60 16.99
CA ILE A 190 7.78 -14.77 17.28
C ILE A 190 7.60 -15.85 16.21
N SER A 191 6.37 -16.13 15.80
CA SER A 191 6.08 -17.18 14.81
C SER A 191 6.57 -16.85 13.39
N GLU A 192 6.59 -15.57 13.02
CA GLU A 192 6.87 -15.13 11.65
C GLU A 192 8.34 -14.80 11.41
N HIS A 193 9.09 -14.41 12.45
CA HIS A 193 10.46 -13.93 12.31
C HIS A 193 11.49 -14.91 12.87
N SER A 194 12.34 -15.44 11.99
CA SER A 194 13.32 -16.49 12.30
C SER A 194 14.32 -16.13 13.41
N ASN A 195 14.62 -14.84 13.57
CA ASN A 195 15.50 -14.37 14.64
C ASN A 195 14.90 -14.53 16.04
N LEU A 196 13.58 -14.66 16.14
CA LEU A 196 12.84 -14.91 17.37
C LEU A 196 12.43 -16.38 17.53
N SER A 197 12.33 -17.14 16.42
CA SER A 197 11.90 -18.55 16.43
C SER A 197 13.01 -19.55 16.78
N GLY A 198 14.18 -19.06 17.19
CA GLY A 198 15.35 -19.87 17.52
C GLY A 198 15.68 -19.92 19.00
N GLU A 199 14.88 -20.66 19.78
CA GLU A 199 15.35 -21.51 20.87
C GLU A 199 14.17 -22.38 21.31
N ASP A 200 14.33 -23.70 21.18
CA ASP A 200 13.36 -24.74 21.50
C ASP A 200 13.11 -24.73 23.04
N TRP A 201 12.26 -23.81 23.49
CA TRP A 201 11.93 -23.49 24.88
C TRP A 201 11.33 -24.66 25.66
N ARG A 202 10.87 -25.71 24.97
CA ARG A 202 10.28 -26.92 25.57
C ARG A 202 11.30 -27.93 26.10
N LYS A 203 12.60 -27.62 26.10
CA LYS A 203 13.67 -28.52 26.57
C LYS A 203 14.51 -27.97 27.74
N ARG A 204 13.97 -27.09 28.57
CA ARG A 204 14.60 -26.69 29.85
C ARG A 204 13.68 -26.94 31.01
#